data_AF-A0A949RPG0-F1
#
_entry.id   AF-A0A949RPG0-F1
#
_cell.length_a   1.000
_cell.length_b   1.000
_cell.length_c   1.000
_cell.angle_alpha   90.00
_cell.angle_beta   90.00
_cell.angle_gamma   90.00
#
_symmetry.space_group_name_H-M   'P 1'
#
loop_
_entity.id
_entity.type
_entity.pdbx_description
1 polymer ?
#
loop_
_entity_poly.entity_id
_entity_poly.type
_entity_poly.pdbx_seq_one_letter_code
_entity_poly.pdbx_strand_id
1 'polypeptide(L)'
;MFPKLGKLEEPEADLLRFRTILVAFLVLGGGLRAAEPEQLDGSLTLFSVMAALNAAGFDAEAGSPSNHPLRAAVRKALAAKEIPVLPEIRRFVREHRQETDTATMSLYISFALCVEGPSFKYRYRSNDLPPEVAALSGLPDLMKKFYQEAGIETLWKQAQPALDQALEAYHPGVSRAVLEANGYLRNPTSGSLGQHFQIYLDLLGPPNQVHVRSYGVDFFVVATNSHEPQIDDIRHAYLQYLAGPLVLRQRELLEKKKGLGDFAAPAPLLPEMYKRDFSLLTEASLVKAIEARLTTGPGAAAKRQEMVDRAMAEGYILTPYFSEALPKYEKQEQSMRFYMPELIEGIDLKKEDKRLEGVQFATVPLVRKVKPPPPPPPKELSRAEKTLQEAEDLLTGRQLAESRTKFLEVLQASDDKTVHAKAYYGLARIAIRGNDPELGERLLKKTLELGPEPPDKCWSLVYLGRLADIAGEASQAAKYYQAALAVEGGSEKGRETAERGLKGEFRPGGAGNK
;
A
#
# COMPACT_ATOMS: atom_id res chain seq x y z
N MET A 1 18.68 -50.87 -65.96
CA MET A 1 19.75 -50.38 -66.85
C MET A 1 20.51 -49.31 -66.07
N PHE A 2 21.73 -49.64 -65.63
CA PHE A 2 22.72 -48.72 -65.01
C PHE A 2 23.26 -47.73 -66.07
N PRO A 3 23.93 -46.60 -65.73
CA PRO A 3 24.95 -46.44 -64.66
C PRO A 3 24.78 -45.17 -63.79
N LYS A 4 25.24 -45.00 -62.55
CA LYS A 4 26.50 -45.25 -61.80
C LYS A 4 27.72 -44.39 -62.19
N LEU A 5 28.32 -43.81 -61.14
CA LEU A 5 29.69 -43.28 -60.94
C LEU A 5 29.87 -41.77 -61.19
N GLY A 6 30.61 -41.02 -60.36
CA GLY A 6 31.66 -41.45 -59.43
C GLY A 6 31.95 -40.47 -58.29
N LYS A 7 32.47 -41.05 -57.20
CA LYS A 7 33.31 -40.40 -56.19
C LYS A 7 34.74 -40.32 -56.72
N LEU A 8 35.47 -39.28 -56.35
CA LEU A 8 36.94 -39.23 -56.37
C LEU A 8 37.42 -38.72 -55.01
N GLU A 9 38.55 -39.27 -54.59
CA GLU A 9 39.10 -39.39 -53.24
C GLU A 9 39.88 -38.15 -52.76
N GLU A 10 40.05 -38.07 -51.43
CA GLU A 10 40.99 -37.24 -50.63
C GLU A 10 42.49 -37.50 -51.01
N PRO A 11 43.57 -36.82 -50.48
CA PRO A 11 43.72 -36.21 -49.13
C PRO A 11 44.69 -35.00 -49.00
N GLU A 12 44.99 -34.66 -47.73
CA GLU A 12 46.20 -33.99 -47.17
C GLU A 12 46.13 -32.49 -46.77
N ALA A 13 45.93 -32.31 -45.47
CA ALA A 13 46.87 -31.71 -44.52
C ALA A 13 47.53 -30.34 -44.82
N ASP A 14 47.12 -29.38 -43.98
CA ASP A 14 47.97 -28.52 -43.15
C ASP A 14 48.66 -27.25 -43.70
N LEU A 15 48.43 -26.20 -42.89
CA LEU A 15 49.29 -25.05 -42.60
C LEU A 15 49.53 -24.02 -43.73
N LEU A 16 48.98 -22.80 -43.59
CA LEU A 16 49.61 -21.69 -42.83
C LEU A 16 49.09 -20.29 -43.27
N ARG A 17 48.69 -19.50 -42.26
CA ARG A 17 48.76 -18.01 -42.11
C ARG A 17 47.69 -17.09 -42.72
N PHE A 18 46.84 -16.63 -41.78
CA PHE A 18 46.66 -15.23 -41.39
C PHE A 18 46.29 -14.22 -42.50
N ARG A 19 44.98 -13.93 -42.59
CA ARG A 19 44.49 -12.56 -42.71
C ARG A 19 43.31 -12.36 -41.76
N THR A 20 43.53 -11.45 -40.82
CA THR A 20 42.55 -10.89 -39.90
C THR A 20 41.41 -10.26 -40.70
N ILE A 21 40.21 -10.84 -40.63
CA ILE A 21 38.99 -10.14 -40.99
C ILE A 21 38.23 -9.91 -39.69
N LEU A 22 38.22 -8.65 -39.28
CA LEU A 22 37.40 -8.11 -38.21
C LEU A 22 35.93 -8.22 -38.65
N VAL A 23 35.25 -9.30 -38.29
CA VAL A 23 33.79 -9.38 -38.43
C VAL A 23 33.19 -8.66 -37.23
N ALA A 24 32.74 -7.43 -37.47
CA ALA A 24 31.92 -6.69 -36.55
C ALA A 24 30.63 -7.47 -36.28
N PHE A 25 30.52 -8.09 -35.10
CA PHE A 25 29.24 -8.52 -34.57
C PHE A 25 28.43 -7.27 -34.27
N LEU A 26 27.58 -6.88 -35.23
CA LEU A 26 26.42 -6.06 -34.96
C LEU A 26 25.53 -6.87 -34.02
N VAL A 27 25.69 -6.60 -32.72
CA VAL A 27 24.72 -6.93 -31.69
C VAL A 27 23.46 -6.14 -32.06
N LEU A 28 22.62 -6.73 -32.92
CA LEU A 28 21.20 -6.42 -32.92
C LEU A 28 20.72 -6.86 -31.55
N GLY A 29 20.65 -5.88 -30.65
CA GLY A 29 20.01 -5.99 -29.36
C GLY A 29 18.56 -6.38 -29.58
N GLY A 30 18.31 -7.68 -29.69
CA GLY A 30 17.05 -8.27 -29.30
C GLY A 30 16.93 -7.99 -27.81
N GLY A 31 16.35 -6.84 -27.48
CA GLY A 31 15.96 -6.54 -26.13
C GLY A 31 15.14 -7.72 -25.63
N LEU A 32 15.67 -8.43 -24.64
CA LEU A 32 14.85 -9.05 -23.63
C LEU A 32 13.91 -7.92 -23.17
N ARG A 33 12.67 -7.90 -23.69
CA ARG A 33 11.61 -7.08 -23.11
C ARG A 33 11.41 -7.65 -21.71
N ALA A 34 12.13 -7.08 -20.75
CA ALA A 34 11.74 -7.08 -19.36
C ALA A 34 10.26 -6.67 -19.30
N ALA A 35 9.49 -7.27 -18.38
CA ALA A 35 8.05 -7.05 -18.20
C ALA A 35 7.67 -5.58 -18.49
N GLU A 36 6.71 -5.37 -19.38
CA GLU A 36 6.34 -4.02 -19.80
C GLU A 36 5.91 -3.18 -18.59
N PRO A 37 6.30 -1.90 -18.52
CA PRO A 37 5.86 -0.95 -17.49
C PRO A 37 4.33 -0.80 -17.35
N GLU A 38 3.54 -1.34 -18.29
CA GLU A 38 2.10 -1.10 -18.41
C GLU A 38 1.22 -2.02 -17.53
N GLN A 39 1.77 -3.07 -16.90
CA GLN A 39 0.96 -4.01 -16.09
C GLN A 39 0.68 -3.55 -14.66
N LEU A 40 1.28 -2.45 -14.18
CA LEU A 40 1.07 -1.90 -12.84
C LEU A 40 0.83 -0.40 -12.94
N ASP A 41 -0.38 0.06 -12.65
CA ASP A 41 -0.75 1.47 -12.81
C ASP A 41 -1.84 1.91 -11.81
N GLY A 42 -2.13 3.20 -11.75
CA GLY A 42 -3.39 3.71 -11.23
C GLY A 42 -4.50 3.60 -12.29
N SER A 43 -5.76 3.61 -11.85
CA SER A 43 -6.92 3.63 -12.77
C SER A 43 -7.83 4.81 -12.47
N LEU A 44 -7.99 5.71 -13.45
CA LEU A 44 -8.95 6.81 -13.37
C LEU A 44 -10.38 6.30 -13.09
N THR A 45 -10.75 5.17 -13.70
CA THR A 45 -12.07 4.56 -13.53
C THR A 45 -12.26 4.10 -12.09
N LEU A 46 -11.28 3.36 -11.57
CA LEU A 46 -11.29 2.87 -10.19
C LEU A 46 -11.28 4.03 -9.19
N PHE A 47 -10.39 5.02 -9.39
CA PHE A 47 -10.33 6.23 -8.59
C PHE A 47 -11.66 6.97 -8.56
N SER A 48 -12.34 7.10 -9.69
CA SER A 48 -13.66 7.75 -9.78
C SER A 48 -14.70 7.03 -8.93
N VAL A 49 -14.79 5.70 -9.06
CA VAL A 49 -15.75 4.87 -8.32
C VAL A 49 -15.44 4.90 -6.82
N MET A 50 -14.17 4.77 -6.44
CA MET A 50 -13.75 4.82 -5.04
C MET A 50 -13.94 6.21 -4.42
N ALA A 51 -13.74 7.29 -5.18
CA ALA A 51 -14.06 8.65 -4.77
C ALA A 51 -15.57 8.83 -4.52
N ALA A 52 -16.42 8.31 -5.41
CA ALA A 52 -17.88 8.34 -5.23
C ALA A 52 -18.32 7.56 -4.00
N LEU A 53 -17.76 6.36 -3.80
CA LEU A 53 -18.04 5.51 -2.65
C LEU A 53 -17.65 6.21 -1.33
N ASN A 54 -16.48 6.83 -1.28
CA ASN A 54 -16.05 7.62 -0.12
C ASN A 54 -16.92 8.86 0.11
N ALA A 55 -17.30 9.61 -0.93
CA ALA A 55 -18.20 10.77 -0.83
C ALA A 55 -19.63 10.37 -0.39
N ALA A 56 -20.03 9.14 -0.69
CA ALA A 56 -21.29 8.56 -0.26
C ALA A 56 -21.32 8.17 1.24
N GLY A 57 -20.20 8.29 1.95
CA GLY A 57 -20.09 7.99 3.39
C GLY A 57 -19.59 6.58 3.69
N PHE A 58 -18.86 5.94 2.77
CA PHE A 58 -18.20 4.67 3.04
C PHE A 58 -16.95 4.85 3.92
N ASP A 59 -17.11 4.59 5.21
CA ASP A 59 -16.13 4.94 6.26
C ASP A 59 -15.36 3.75 6.81
N ALA A 60 -15.43 2.61 6.12
CA ALA A 60 -14.71 1.40 6.49
C ALA A 60 -13.22 1.69 6.69
N GLU A 61 -12.73 1.37 7.89
CA GLU A 61 -11.36 1.62 8.35
C GLU A 61 -10.86 3.06 8.14
N ALA A 62 -11.72 4.08 8.10
CA ALA A 62 -11.31 5.46 7.81
C ALA A 62 -10.26 6.01 8.81
N GLY A 63 -10.26 5.50 10.06
CA GLY A 63 -9.26 5.84 11.09
C GLY A 63 -8.01 4.97 11.11
N SER A 64 -7.87 4.00 10.19
CA SER A 64 -6.70 3.12 10.16
C SER A 64 -5.42 3.90 9.83
N PRO A 65 -4.32 3.72 10.59
CA PRO A 65 -3.05 4.38 10.31
C PRO A 65 -2.39 3.87 9.02
N SER A 66 -2.86 2.73 8.48
CA SER A 66 -2.39 2.19 7.21
C SER A 66 -3.09 2.81 5.99
N ASN A 67 -4.05 3.72 6.16
CA ASN A 67 -4.63 4.45 5.03
C ASN A 67 -3.59 5.34 4.37
N HIS A 68 -3.68 5.48 3.04
CA HIS A 68 -2.95 6.52 2.35
C HIS A 68 -3.56 7.90 2.68
N PRO A 69 -2.76 8.96 2.95
CA PRO A 69 -3.26 10.31 3.21
C PRO A 69 -4.18 10.87 2.10
N LEU A 70 -3.98 10.40 0.86
CA LEU A 70 -4.79 10.78 -0.30
C LEU A 70 -6.28 10.47 -0.09
N ARG A 71 -6.64 9.37 0.58
CA ARG A 71 -8.05 9.03 0.86
C ARG A 71 -8.74 10.15 1.65
N ALA A 72 -8.10 10.62 2.72
CA ALA A 72 -8.62 11.72 3.54
C ALA A 72 -8.64 13.05 2.77
N ALA A 73 -7.61 13.33 1.97
CA ALA A 73 -7.55 14.53 1.14
C ALA A 73 -8.68 14.59 0.11
N VAL A 74 -8.94 13.49 -0.61
CA VAL A 74 -10.03 13.38 -1.59
C VAL A 74 -11.39 13.52 -0.91
N ARG A 75 -11.62 12.85 0.22
CA ARG A 75 -12.86 12.99 1.01
C ARG A 75 -13.12 14.44 1.41
N LYS A 76 -12.09 15.12 1.92
CA LYS A 76 -12.18 16.54 2.31
C LYS A 76 -12.49 17.44 1.11
N ALA A 77 -11.82 17.21 -0.02
CA ALA A 77 -12.01 17.99 -1.24
C ALA A 77 -13.43 17.82 -1.81
N LEU A 78 -13.99 16.60 -1.78
CA LEU A 78 -15.35 16.32 -2.23
C LEU A 78 -16.41 16.91 -1.29
N ALA A 79 -16.19 16.85 0.03
CA ALA A 79 -17.10 17.43 1.01
C ALA A 79 -17.19 18.96 0.94
N ALA A 80 -16.18 19.63 0.38
CA ALA A 80 -16.15 21.08 0.19
C ALA A 80 -16.89 21.55 -1.08
N LYS A 81 -17.44 20.63 -1.88
CA LYS A 81 -18.15 20.93 -3.14
C LYS A 81 -19.64 20.64 -3.02
N GLU A 82 -20.44 21.43 -3.71
CA GLU A 82 -21.82 21.05 -4.03
C GLU A 82 -21.80 20.09 -5.23
N ILE A 83 -22.20 18.84 -5.00
CA ILE A 83 -22.24 17.79 -6.01
C ILE A 83 -23.71 17.34 -6.15
N PRO A 84 -24.47 17.87 -7.12
CA PRO A 84 -25.90 17.64 -7.26
C PRO A 84 -26.34 16.17 -7.23
N VAL A 85 -25.60 15.26 -7.87
CA VAL A 85 -25.94 13.82 -7.95
C VAL A 85 -25.57 13.01 -6.70
N LEU A 86 -24.87 13.62 -5.73
CA LEU A 86 -24.37 12.91 -4.55
C LEU A 86 -25.50 12.31 -3.66
N PRO A 87 -26.66 12.95 -3.46
CA PRO A 87 -27.77 12.34 -2.73
C PRO A 87 -28.26 11.02 -3.35
N GLU A 88 -28.34 10.95 -4.68
CA GLU A 88 -28.72 9.75 -5.41
C GLU A 88 -27.68 8.66 -5.27
N ILE A 89 -26.39 9.00 -5.35
CA ILE A 89 -25.30 8.03 -5.13
C ILE A 89 -25.34 7.51 -3.69
N ARG A 90 -25.56 8.37 -2.70
CA ARG A 90 -25.72 7.96 -1.30
C ARG A 90 -26.88 6.98 -1.12
N ARG A 91 -28.01 7.23 -1.79
CA ARG A 91 -29.14 6.30 -1.78
C ARG A 91 -28.76 4.97 -2.44
N PHE A 92 -28.16 5.02 -3.61
CA PHE A 92 -27.75 3.85 -4.38
C PHE A 92 -26.80 2.96 -3.57
N VAL A 93 -25.79 3.55 -2.92
CA VAL A 93 -24.83 2.82 -2.08
C VAL A 93 -25.48 2.17 -0.87
N ARG A 94 -26.45 2.83 -0.22
CA ARG A 94 -27.21 2.23 0.89
C ARG A 94 -28.04 1.03 0.44
N GLU A 95 -28.67 1.12 -0.73
CA GLU A 95 -29.53 0.05 -1.28
C GLU A 95 -28.74 -1.18 -1.73
N HIS A 96 -27.45 -1.01 -2.10
CA HIS A 96 -26.59 -2.09 -2.59
C HIS A 96 -25.50 -2.52 -1.59
N ARG A 97 -25.62 -2.10 -0.32
CA ARG A 97 -24.67 -2.50 0.73
C ARG A 97 -24.71 -4.01 0.92
N GLN A 98 -23.54 -4.62 1.00
CA GLN A 98 -23.39 -6.06 1.23
C GLN A 98 -23.28 -6.35 2.73
N GLU A 99 -23.23 -7.63 3.10
CA GLU A 99 -23.13 -8.07 4.50
C GLU A 99 -21.94 -7.48 5.25
N THR A 100 -20.83 -7.23 4.54
CA THR A 100 -19.63 -6.62 5.11
C THR A 100 -19.17 -5.42 4.29
N ASP A 101 -18.42 -4.53 4.93
CA ASP A 101 -17.82 -3.38 4.24
C ASP A 101 -16.83 -3.82 3.16
N THR A 102 -16.04 -4.87 3.41
CA THR A 102 -15.15 -5.48 2.42
C THR A 102 -15.93 -6.02 1.22
N ALA A 103 -17.04 -6.74 1.45
CA ALA A 103 -17.90 -7.21 0.36
C ALA A 103 -18.55 -6.04 -0.40
N THR A 104 -18.94 -4.98 0.30
CA THR A 104 -19.50 -3.77 -0.33
C THR A 104 -18.48 -3.13 -1.25
N MET A 105 -17.25 -2.87 -0.80
CA MET A 105 -16.21 -2.32 -1.66
C MET A 105 -15.86 -3.27 -2.81
N SER A 106 -15.75 -4.56 -2.53
CA SER A 106 -15.45 -5.62 -3.51
C SER A 106 -16.42 -5.59 -4.70
N LEU A 107 -17.70 -5.31 -4.46
CA LEU A 107 -18.73 -5.10 -5.49
C LEU A 107 -18.45 -3.86 -6.37
N TYR A 108 -18.10 -2.73 -5.76
CA TYR A 108 -17.77 -1.50 -6.51
C TYR A 108 -16.45 -1.61 -7.28
N ILE A 109 -15.47 -2.37 -6.78
CA ILE A 109 -14.26 -2.71 -7.53
C ILE A 109 -14.64 -3.54 -8.76
N SER A 110 -15.47 -4.59 -8.61
CA SER A 110 -15.97 -5.37 -9.75
C SER A 110 -16.63 -4.48 -10.80
N PHE A 111 -17.49 -3.54 -10.38
CA PHE A 111 -18.11 -2.56 -11.28
C PHE A 111 -17.07 -1.70 -12.02
N ALA A 112 -16.11 -1.13 -11.30
CA ALA A 112 -15.09 -0.26 -11.88
C ALA A 112 -14.24 -0.96 -12.95
N LEU A 113 -13.97 -2.26 -12.77
CA LEU A 113 -13.23 -3.07 -13.73
C LEU A 113 -14.05 -3.43 -14.99
N CYS A 114 -15.38 -3.40 -14.90
CA CYS A 114 -16.29 -3.70 -16.01
C CYS A 114 -16.69 -2.47 -16.85
N VAL A 115 -16.25 -1.26 -16.51
CA VAL A 115 -16.64 -0.01 -17.20
C VAL A 115 -15.43 0.80 -17.67
N GLU A 116 -15.65 1.75 -18.58
CA GLU A 116 -14.60 2.65 -19.11
C GLU A 116 -14.83 4.11 -18.70
N GLY A 117 -14.03 4.61 -17.75
CA GLY A 117 -13.98 6.03 -17.43
C GLY A 117 -13.41 6.85 -18.60
N PRO A 118 -13.91 8.08 -18.85
CA PRO A 118 -14.90 8.82 -18.07
C PRO A 118 -16.36 8.54 -18.50
N SER A 119 -16.60 7.65 -19.46
CA SER A 119 -17.95 7.39 -19.98
C SER A 119 -18.80 6.48 -19.08
N PHE A 120 -18.14 5.63 -18.29
CA PHE A 120 -18.67 4.54 -17.47
C PHE A 120 -19.55 3.54 -18.23
N LYS A 121 -19.41 3.47 -19.57
CA LYS A 121 -20.04 2.42 -20.36
C LYS A 121 -19.39 1.07 -20.04
N TYR A 122 -20.19 0.02 -20.04
CA TYR A 122 -19.69 -1.34 -19.89
C TYR A 122 -18.80 -1.71 -21.08
N ARG A 123 -17.62 -2.28 -20.78
CA ARG A 123 -16.70 -2.81 -21.81
C ARG A 123 -17.01 -4.25 -22.21
N TYR A 124 -17.76 -4.97 -21.37
CA TYR A 124 -18.22 -6.33 -21.63
C TYR A 124 -19.66 -6.36 -22.13
N ARG A 125 -20.04 -7.43 -22.83
CA ARG A 125 -21.43 -7.67 -23.23
C ARG A 125 -22.26 -7.99 -22.00
N SER A 126 -23.57 -7.70 -22.04
CA SER A 126 -24.45 -7.90 -20.90
C SER A 126 -24.45 -9.34 -20.35
N ASN A 127 -24.30 -10.35 -21.21
CA ASN A 127 -24.24 -11.75 -20.80
C ASN A 127 -22.87 -12.17 -20.22
N ASP A 128 -21.84 -11.37 -20.45
CA ASP A 128 -20.48 -11.62 -19.95
C ASP A 128 -20.20 -10.82 -18.66
N LEU A 129 -21.15 -9.99 -18.22
CA LEU A 129 -21.03 -9.25 -16.96
C LEU A 129 -21.28 -10.19 -15.77
N PRO A 130 -20.52 -10.00 -14.67
CA PRO A 130 -20.83 -10.67 -13.41
C PRO A 130 -22.26 -10.34 -12.96
N PRO A 131 -23.03 -11.31 -12.44
CA PRO A 131 -24.42 -11.08 -12.01
C PRO A 131 -24.55 -9.93 -11.01
N GLU A 132 -23.60 -9.80 -10.10
CA GLU A 132 -23.57 -8.73 -9.10
C GLU A 132 -23.31 -7.35 -9.71
N VAL A 133 -22.54 -7.26 -10.81
CA VAL A 133 -22.31 -6.01 -11.53
C VAL A 133 -23.53 -5.66 -12.38
N ALA A 134 -24.16 -6.66 -13.01
CA ALA A 134 -25.40 -6.48 -13.77
C ALA A 134 -26.54 -5.93 -12.90
N ALA A 135 -26.56 -6.33 -11.61
CA ALA A 135 -27.52 -5.80 -10.63
C ALA A 135 -27.33 -4.29 -10.33
N LEU A 136 -26.15 -3.70 -10.61
CA LEU A 136 -25.89 -2.27 -10.42
C LEU A 136 -26.41 -1.39 -11.57
N SER A 137 -27.54 -1.78 -12.16
CA SER A 137 -28.21 -1.01 -13.21
C SER A 137 -28.44 0.44 -12.77
N GLY A 138 -28.17 1.40 -13.67
CA GLY A 138 -28.29 2.84 -13.38
C GLY A 138 -27.08 3.50 -12.72
N LEU A 139 -26.16 2.73 -12.10
CA LEU A 139 -24.91 3.29 -11.57
C LEU A 139 -24.03 3.98 -12.62
N PRO A 140 -23.89 3.47 -13.87
CA PRO A 140 -23.13 4.14 -14.92
C PRO A 140 -23.52 5.62 -15.14
N ASP A 141 -24.82 5.91 -15.18
CA ASP A 141 -25.32 7.27 -15.41
C ASP A 141 -25.05 8.19 -14.21
N LEU A 142 -25.17 7.65 -12.98
CA LEU A 142 -24.81 8.37 -11.76
C LEU A 142 -23.31 8.69 -11.74
N MET A 143 -22.46 7.72 -12.09
CA MET A 143 -21.01 7.88 -12.12
C MET A 143 -20.56 8.90 -13.16
N LYS A 144 -21.20 8.91 -14.34
CA LYS A 144 -20.92 9.92 -15.38
C LYS A 144 -21.21 11.34 -14.89
N LYS A 145 -22.35 11.55 -14.23
CA LYS A 145 -22.71 12.86 -13.62
C LYS A 145 -21.72 13.23 -12.53
N PHE A 146 -21.41 12.29 -11.63
CA PHE A 146 -20.49 12.52 -10.53
C PHE A 146 -19.09 12.90 -11.02
N TYR A 147 -18.58 12.22 -12.04
CA TYR A 147 -17.28 12.53 -12.64
C TYR A 147 -17.17 13.99 -13.05
N GLN A 148 -18.22 14.52 -13.68
CA GLN A 148 -18.31 15.90 -14.13
C GLN A 148 -18.49 16.87 -12.96
N GLU A 149 -19.54 16.66 -12.16
CA GLU A 149 -19.95 17.57 -11.07
C GLU A 149 -18.92 17.65 -9.94
N ALA A 150 -18.27 16.53 -9.61
CA ALA A 150 -17.23 16.48 -8.58
C ALA A 150 -15.86 16.96 -9.08
N GLY A 151 -15.68 17.19 -10.38
CA GLY A 151 -14.41 17.57 -11.00
C GLY A 151 -13.34 16.50 -10.82
N ILE A 152 -13.68 15.23 -11.07
CA ILE A 152 -12.80 14.08 -10.81
C ILE A 152 -11.51 14.15 -11.63
N GLU A 153 -11.56 14.64 -12.86
CA GLU A 153 -10.36 14.81 -13.69
C GLU A 153 -9.28 15.67 -12.98
N THR A 154 -9.71 16.71 -12.28
CA THR A 154 -8.78 17.59 -11.54
C THR A 154 -8.23 16.88 -10.30
N LEU A 155 -9.08 16.18 -9.55
CA LEU A 155 -8.67 15.40 -8.38
C LEU A 155 -7.71 14.28 -8.77
N TRP A 156 -7.94 13.63 -9.92
CA TRP A 156 -7.05 12.61 -10.46
C TRP A 156 -5.67 13.16 -10.80
N LYS A 157 -5.60 14.32 -11.49
CA LYS A 157 -4.34 15.01 -11.79
C LYS A 157 -3.57 15.39 -10.51
N GLN A 158 -4.27 15.86 -9.49
CA GLN A 158 -3.69 16.19 -8.18
C GLN A 158 -3.22 14.94 -7.41
N ALA A 159 -3.86 13.79 -7.65
CA ALA A 159 -3.50 12.52 -7.05
C ALA A 159 -2.26 11.87 -7.69
N GLN A 160 -1.89 12.22 -8.93
CA GLN A 160 -0.81 11.57 -9.68
C GLN A 160 0.51 11.48 -8.88
N PRO A 161 1.04 12.54 -8.24
CA PRO A 161 2.31 12.43 -7.53
C PRO A 161 2.29 11.39 -6.40
N ALA A 162 1.15 11.25 -5.71
CA ALA A 162 0.98 10.24 -4.66
C ALA A 162 0.86 8.82 -5.23
N LEU A 163 0.18 8.67 -6.37
CA LEU A 163 0.07 7.39 -7.07
C LEU A 163 1.43 6.95 -7.59
N ASP A 164 2.16 7.85 -8.27
CA ASP A 164 3.49 7.58 -8.82
C ASP A 164 4.47 7.12 -7.73
N GLN A 165 4.48 7.82 -6.59
CA GLN A 165 5.30 7.43 -5.43
C GLN A 165 4.95 6.03 -4.92
N ALA A 166 3.66 5.71 -4.84
CA ALA A 166 3.22 4.41 -4.35
C ALA A 166 3.50 3.29 -5.38
N LEU A 167 3.35 3.57 -6.67
CA LEU A 167 3.70 2.66 -7.77
C LEU A 167 5.19 2.36 -7.80
N GLU A 168 6.05 3.37 -7.61
CA GLU A 168 7.50 3.21 -7.55
C GLU A 168 7.93 2.23 -6.45
N ALA A 169 7.26 2.25 -5.28
CA ALA A 169 7.52 1.32 -4.19
C ALA A 169 7.16 -0.14 -4.52
N TYR A 170 6.13 -0.36 -5.35
CA TYR A 170 5.70 -1.69 -5.76
C TYR A 170 6.53 -2.25 -6.92
N HIS A 171 6.95 -1.38 -7.85
CA HIS A 171 7.48 -1.79 -9.15
C HIS A 171 8.62 -2.82 -9.05
N PRO A 172 9.72 -2.62 -8.27
CA PRO A 172 10.81 -3.59 -8.20
C PRO A 172 10.38 -4.97 -7.71
N GLY A 173 9.49 -5.01 -6.70
CA GLY A 173 8.98 -6.25 -6.12
C GLY A 173 8.09 -7.02 -7.09
N VAL A 174 7.18 -6.30 -7.76
CA VAL A 174 6.27 -6.87 -8.76
C VAL A 174 7.04 -7.39 -9.97
N SER A 175 7.97 -6.60 -10.53
CA SER A 175 8.79 -7.04 -11.66
C SER A 175 9.57 -8.31 -11.33
N ARG A 176 10.18 -8.37 -10.13
CA ARG A 176 10.90 -9.55 -9.66
C ARG A 176 9.96 -10.76 -9.54
N ALA A 177 8.81 -10.60 -8.91
CA ALA A 177 7.83 -11.68 -8.74
C ALA A 177 7.36 -12.26 -10.08
N VAL A 178 7.05 -11.40 -11.06
CA VAL A 178 6.67 -11.79 -12.43
C VAL A 178 7.81 -12.53 -13.13
N LEU A 179 9.04 -12.04 -13.02
CA LEU A 179 10.23 -12.69 -13.59
C LEU A 179 10.50 -14.06 -12.97
N GLU A 180 10.41 -14.18 -11.64
CA GLU A 180 10.58 -15.44 -10.92
C GLU A 180 9.52 -16.47 -11.33
N ALA A 181 8.25 -16.07 -11.41
CA ALA A 181 7.15 -16.94 -11.82
C ALA A 181 7.32 -17.41 -13.28
N ASN A 182 7.60 -16.49 -14.21
CA ASN A 182 7.82 -16.85 -15.62
C ASN A 182 9.07 -17.71 -15.81
N GLY A 183 10.16 -17.38 -15.12
CA GLY A 183 11.40 -18.15 -15.15
C GLY A 183 11.18 -19.57 -14.64
N TYR A 184 10.47 -19.73 -13.52
CA TYR A 184 10.16 -21.04 -12.96
C TYR A 184 9.29 -21.87 -13.90
N LEU A 185 8.23 -21.29 -14.48
CA LEU A 185 7.33 -22.00 -15.41
C LEU A 185 7.89 -22.14 -16.83
N ARG A 186 9.05 -21.55 -17.10
CA ARG A 186 9.67 -21.37 -18.43
C ARG A 186 8.65 -20.85 -19.44
N ASN A 187 7.93 -19.82 -19.05
CA ASN A 187 6.94 -19.14 -19.87
C ASN A 187 7.60 -17.92 -20.55
N PRO A 188 7.95 -17.98 -21.85
CA PRO A 188 8.71 -16.93 -22.51
C PRO A 188 7.88 -15.67 -22.82
N THR A 189 6.56 -15.72 -22.70
CA THR A 189 5.65 -14.59 -22.94
C THR A 189 4.98 -14.14 -21.66
N SER A 190 5.04 -12.84 -21.36
CA SER A 190 4.33 -12.20 -20.25
C SER A 190 2.80 -12.30 -20.35
N GLY A 191 2.27 -12.79 -21.48
CA GLY A 191 0.86 -13.13 -21.69
C GLY A 191 0.61 -14.64 -21.72
N SER A 192 -0.44 -15.08 -21.03
CA SER A 192 -1.02 -16.41 -21.10
C SER A 192 -2.08 -16.45 -22.20
N LEU A 193 -1.78 -17.05 -23.35
CA LEU A 193 -2.80 -17.55 -24.29
C LEU A 193 -3.87 -16.52 -24.74
N GLY A 194 -3.52 -15.25 -24.87
CA GLY A 194 -4.44 -14.17 -25.27
C GLY A 194 -5.23 -13.54 -24.12
N GLN A 195 -4.89 -13.86 -22.86
CA GLN A 195 -5.39 -13.18 -21.67
C GLN A 195 -4.47 -12.02 -21.28
N HIS A 196 -5.04 -10.94 -20.76
CA HIS A 196 -4.32 -9.77 -20.25
C HIS A 196 -4.22 -9.84 -18.72
N PHE A 197 -3.08 -9.46 -18.17
CA PHE A 197 -2.88 -9.36 -16.72
C PHE A 197 -2.61 -7.91 -16.37
N GLN A 198 -3.44 -7.33 -15.50
CA GLN A 198 -3.35 -5.92 -15.10
C GLN A 198 -3.45 -5.78 -13.59
N ILE A 199 -2.50 -5.05 -13.02
CA ILE A 199 -2.49 -4.66 -11.61
C ILE A 199 -2.88 -3.18 -11.52
N TYR A 200 -3.80 -2.87 -10.63
CA TYR A 200 -4.15 -1.52 -10.25
C TYR A 200 -3.84 -1.27 -8.77
N LEU A 201 -3.24 -0.11 -8.49
CA LEU A 201 -3.08 0.38 -7.13
C LEU A 201 -4.21 1.36 -6.78
N ASP A 202 -4.93 1.08 -5.70
CA ASP A 202 -5.98 1.96 -5.17
C ASP A 202 -5.57 2.56 -3.83
N LEU A 203 -5.50 3.89 -3.80
CA LEU A 203 -5.14 4.64 -2.60
C LEU A 203 -6.36 5.21 -1.85
N LEU A 204 -7.58 4.95 -2.32
CA LEU A 204 -8.82 5.50 -1.78
C LEU A 204 -9.64 4.48 -0.96
N GLY A 205 -9.35 3.19 -1.06
CA GLY A 205 -9.99 2.12 -0.32
C GLY A 205 -9.43 1.93 1.10
N PRO A 206 -10.09 1.13 1.93
CA PRO A 206 -9.53 0.60 3.16
C PRO A 206 -8.22 -0.16 2.89
N PRO A 207 -7.23 -0.05 3.77
CA PRO A 207 -5.88 -0.54 3.50
C PRO A 207 -5.76 -2.07 3.62
N ASN A 208 -4.65 -2.61 3.14
CA ASN A 208 -4.24 -4.01 3.28
C ASN A 208 -5.19 -5.03 2.62
N GLN A 209 -5.76 -4.70 1.46
CA GLN A 209 -6.63 -5.59 0.71
C GLN A 209 -6.09 -5.84 -0.70
N VAL A 210 -6.21 -7.09 -1.16
CA VAL A 210 -5.94 -7.47 -2.55
C VAL A 210 -7.19 -8.14 -3.11
N HIS A 211 -7.69 -7.61 -4.22
CA HIS A 211 -8.86 -8.12 -4.91
C HIS A 211 -8.43 -8.67 -6.26
N VAL A 212 -8.78 -9.93 -6.53
CA VAL A 212 -8.47 -10.59 -7.81
C VAL A 212 -9.77 -10.82 -8.57
N ARG A 213 -9.78 -10.54 -9.88
CA ARG A 213 -10.91 -10.77 -10.78
C ARG A 213 -10.45 -11.32 -12.11
N SER A 214 -11.28 -12.16 -12.72
CA SER A 214 -11.10 -12.64 -14.08
C SER A 214 -12.40 -12.41 -14.85
N TYR A 215 -12.35 -11.58 -15.90
CA TYR A 215 -13.49 -11.22 -16.74
C TYR A 215 -13.13 -11.40 -18.21
N GLY A 216 -13.71 -12.43 -18.83
CA GLY A 216 -13.37 -12.80 -20.21
C GLY A 216 -11.89 -13.13 -20.34
N VAL A 217 -11.16 -12.30 -21.07
CA VAL A 217 -9.70 -12.43 -21.27
C VAL A 217 -8.89 -11.61 -20.28
N ASP A 218 -9.51 -10.80 -19.43
CA ASP A 218 -8.78 -9.88 -18.56
C ASP A 218 -8.70 -10.43 -17.13
N PHE A 219 -7.49 -10.43 -16.57
CA PHE A 219 -7.20 -10.82 -15.21
C PHE A 219 -6.70 -9.59 -14.45
N PHE A 220 -7.48 -9.13 -13.49
CA PHE A 220 -7.21 -7.93 -12.72
C PHE A 220 -6.78 -8.26 -11.30
N VAL A 221 -5.78 -7.52 -10.82
CA VAL A 221 -5.40 -7.46 -9.41
C VAL A 221 -5.54 -6.02 -8.95
N VAL A 222 -6.34 -5.77 -7.92
CA VAL A 222 -6.45 -4.45 -7.29
C VAL A 222 -5.88 -4.53 -5.89
N ALA A 223 -4.77 -3.85 -5.66
CA ALA A 223 -4.15 -3.74 -4.34
C ALA A 223 -4.52 -2.39 -3.72
N THR A 224 -5.00 -2.39 -2.47
CA THR A 224 -5.18 -1.15 -1.72
C THR A 224 -3.89 -0.77 -0.98
N ASN A 225 -3.80 0.48 -0.52
CA ASN A 225 -2.63 0.94 0.22
C ASN A 225 -2.29 0.01 1.39
N SER A 226 -1.02 -0.29 1.58
CA SER A 226 -0.52 -1.14 2.66
C SER A 226 0.80 -0.59 3.18
N HIS A 227 1.19 -0.98 4.39
CA HIS A 227 2.45 -0.52 4.97
C HIS A 227 3.67 -1.10 4.24
N GLU A 228 3.61 -2.38 3.90
CA GLU A 228 4.61 -3.06 3.07
C GLU A 228 3.91 -3.53 1.80
N PRO A 229 4.50 -3.31 0.60
CA PRO A 229 3.91 -3.77 -0.65
C PRO A 229 3.54 -5.25 -0.62
N GLN A 230 2.31 -5.57 -1.01
CA GLN A 230 1.75 -6.93 -0.97
C GLN A 230 2.25 -7.81 -2.14
N ILE A 231 3.57 -7.87 -2.32
CA ILE A 231 4.22 -8.54 -3.45
C ILE A 231 3.90 -10.04 -3.49
N ASP A 232 3.84 -10.70 -2.34
CA ASP A 232 3.51 -12.12 -2.26
C ASP A 232 2.09 -12.41 -2.76
N ASP A 233 1.11 -11.55 -2.42
CA ASP A 233 -0.27 -11.72 -2.85
C ASP A 233 -0.42 -11.44 -4.36
N ILE A 234 0.33 -10.48 -4.90
CA ILE A 234 0.41 -10.22 -6.35
C ILE A 234 1.06 -11.40 -7.08
N ARG A 235 2.15 -11.97 -6.55
CA ARG A 235 2.79 -13.16 -7.13
C ARG A 235 1.84 -14.35 -7.14
N HIS A 236 1.08 -14.55 -6.05
CA HIS A 236 0.07 -15.59 -5.96
C HIS A 236 -0.97 -15.45 -7.08
N ALA A 237 -1.52 -14.25 -7.25
CA ALA A 237 -2.50 -13.96 -8.31
C ALA A 237 -1.92 -14.15 -9.72
N TYR A 238 -0.66 -13.77 -9.93
CA TYR A 238 0.02 -13.98 -11.21
C TYR A 238 0.25 -15.47 -11.51
N LEU A 239 0.60 -16.27 -10.49
CA LEU A 239 0.73 -17.72 -10.65
C LEU A 239 -0.61 -18.39 -10.96
N GLN A 240 -1.71 -17.95 -10.36
CA GLN A 240 -3.06 -18.40 -10.71
C GLN A 240 -3.38 -18.10 -12.19
N TYR A 241 -3.12 -16.86 -12.62
CA TYR A 241 -3.27 -16.45 -14.02
C TYR A 241 -2.49 -17.35 -15.00
N LEU A 242 -1.25 -17.75 -14.65
CA LEU A 242 -0.45 -18.64 -15.48
C LEU A 242 -0.90 -20.11 -15.41
N ALA A 243 -1.28 -20.59 -14.22
CA ALA A 243 -1.60 -21.99 -13.97
C ALA A 243 -3.00 -22.38 -14.48
N GLY A 244 -4.00 -21.51 -14.33
CA GLY A 244 -5.40 -21.81 -14.62
C GLY A 244 -5.63 -22.41 -16.02
N PRO A 245 -5.20 -21.76 -17.11
CA PRO A 245 -5.34 -22.31 -18.45
C PRO A 245 -4.60 -23.63 -18.68
N LEU A 246 -3.52 -23.89 -17.95
CA LEU A 246 -2.75 -25.13 -18.06
C LEU A 246 -3.49 -26.29 -17.41
N VAL A 247 -4.06 -26.06 -16.22
CA VAL A 247 -4.87 -27.05 -15.48
C VAL A 247 -6.19 -27.31 -16.19
N LEU A 248 -6.85 -26.27 -16.69
CA LEU A 248 -8.10 -26.37 -17.44
C LEU A 248 -7.99 -27.31 -18.65
N ARG A 249 -6.85 -27.30 -19.35
CA ARG A 249 -6.58 -28.22 -20.48
C ARG A 249 -6.46 -29.68 -20.07
N GLN A 250 -6.20 -29.97 -18.79
CA GLN A 250 -6.08 -31.34 -18.27
C GLN A 250 -7.37 -31.85 -17.64
N ARG A 251 -8.52 -31.20 -17.88
CA ARG A 251 -9.81 -31.55 -17.26
C ARG A 251 -10.14 -33.04 -17.40
N GLU A 252 -9.92 -33.64 -18.56
CA GLU A 252 -10.21 -35.07 -18.77
C GLU A 252 -9.33 -36.01 -17.91
N LEU A 253 -8.07 -35.65 -17.68
CA LEU A 253 -7.17 -36.39 -16.80
C LEU A 253 -7.56 -36.20 -15.33
N LEU A 254 -7.99 -34.99 -14.96
CA LEU A 254 -8.41 -34.65 -13.60
C LEU A 254 -9.75 -35.26 -13.22
N GLU A 255 -10.69 -35.40 -14.17
CA GLU A 255 -11.96 -36.09 -13.95
C GLU A 255 -11.77 -37.54 -13.49
N LYS A 256 -10.71 -38.22 -13.99
CA LYS A 256 -10.36 -39.58 -13.55
C LYS A 256 -9.82 -39.64 -12.12
N LYS A 257 -9.47 -38.49 -11.53
CA LYS A 257 -8.83 -38.36 -10.21
C LYS A 257 -9.67 -37.62 -9.19
N LYS A 258 -10.87 -37.15 -9.58
CA LYS A 258 -11.73 -36.28 -8.78
C LYS A 258 -12.18 -36.85 -7.44
N GLY A 259 -12.15 -38.18 -7.27
CA GLY A 259 -12.48 -38.83 -6.00
C GLY A 259 -11.57 -38.38 -4.85
N LEU A 260 -10.35 -37.91 -5.14
CA LEU A 260 -9.49 -37.30 -4.12
C LEU A 260 -10.09 -36.01 -3.53
N GLY A 261 -10.96 -35.31 -4.27
CA GLY A 261 -11.62 -34.09 -3.81
C GLY A 261 -12.48 -34.28 -2.57
N ASP A 262 -13.03 -35.48 -2.36
CA ASP A 262 -13.89 -35.79 -1.20
C ASP A 262 -13.13 -35.63 0.13
N PHE A 263 -11.81 -35.86 0.14
CA PHE A 263 -10.97 -35.64 1.32
C PHE A 263 -10.87 -34.17 1.72
N ALA A 264 -11.08 -33.24 0.79
CA ALA A 264 -11.02 -31.80 1.05
C ALA A 264 -12.37 -31.22 1.54
N ALA A 265 -13.48 -31.94 1.34
CA ALA A 265 -14.81 -31.50 1.76
C ALA A 265 -14.91 -31.11 3.25
N PRO A 266 -14.35 -31.90 4.21
CA PRO A 266 -14.41 -31.54 5.63
C PRO A 266 -13.44 -30.44 6.06
N ALA A 267 -12.56 -29.94 5.18
CA ALA A 267 -11.61 -28.89 5.51
C ALA A 267 -12.35 -27.57 5.83
N PRO A 268 -12.29 -27.04 7.07
CA PRO A 268 -13.07 -25.86 7.47
C PRO A 268 -12.60 -24.57 6.80
N LEU A 269 -11.28 -24.46 6.60
CA LEU A 269 -10.63 -23.26 6.07
C LEU A 269 -10.59 -23.22 4.55
N LEU A 270 -10.92 -24.33 3.88
CA LEU A 270 -10.93 -24.37 2.44
C LEU A 270 -12.19 -23.68 1.91
N PRO A 271 -12.08 -22.66 1.04
CA PRO A 271 -13.24 -22.02 0.43
C PRO A 271 -14.11 -23.00 -0.35
N GLU A 272 -15.43 -22.79 -0.26
CA GLU A 272 -16.45 -23.70 -0.81
C GLU A 272 -16.30 -23.97 -2.31
N MET A 273 -15.82 -22.99 -3.09
CA MET A 273 -15.56 -23.16 -4.53
C MET A 273 -14.56 -24.28 -4.83
N TYR A 274 -13.53 -24.46 -4.01
CA TYR A 274 -12.53 -25.51 -4.20
C TYR A 274 -13.07 -26.90 -3.80
N LYS A 275 -14.07 -26.95 -2.91
CA LYS A 275 -14.74 -28.20 -2.55
C LYS A 275 -15.63 -28.73 -3.68
N ARG A 276 -16.15 -27.82 -4.51
CA ARG A 276 -17.09 -28.14 -5.61
C ARG A 276 -16.40 -28.32 -6.96
N ASP A 277 -15.19 -27.81 -7.13
CA ASP A 277 -14.42 -27.89 -8.36
C ASP A 277 -13.01 -28.45 -8.09
N PHE A 278 -12.83 -29.73 -8.42
CA PHE A 278 -11.55 -30.42 -8.25
C PHE A 278 -10.44 -29.88 -9.14
N SER A 279 -10.77 -29.36 -10.33
CA SER A 279 -9.76 -28.74 -11.21
C SER A 279 -9.23 -27.46 -10.57
N LEU A 280 -10.13 -26.66 -10.01
CA LEU A 280 -9.77 -25.43 -9.30
C LEU A 280 -8.97 -25.71 -8.01
N LEU A 281 -9.33 -26.76 -7.25
CA LEU A 281 -8.53 -27.22 -6.11
C LEU A 281 -7.13 -27.67 -6.51
N THR A 282 -7.03 -28.37 -7.64
CA THR A 282 -5.75 -28.81 -8.22
C THR A 282 -4.88 -27.62 -8.59
N GLU A 283 -5.45 -26.62 -9.27
CA GLU A 283 -4.76 -25.37 -9.59
C GLU A 283 -4.23 -24.67 -8.34
N ALA A 284 -5.08 -24.46 -7.33
CA ALA A 284 -4.68 -23.79 -6.10
C ALA A 284 -3.58 -24.55 -5.35
N SER A 285 -3.66 -25.89 -5.32
CA SER A 285 -2.63 -26.75 -4.72
C SER A 285 -1.30 -26.67 -5.47
N LEU A 286 -1.34 -26.63 -6.80
CA LEU A 286 -0.16 -26.46 -7.65
C LEU A 286 0.50 -25.09 -7.41
N VAL A 287 -0.28 -24.01 -7.40
CA VAL A 287 0.21 -22.65 -7.14
C VAL A 287 0.94 -22.59 -5.79
N LYS A 288 0.34 -23.13 -4.72
CA LYS A 288 0.97 -23.17 -3.39
C LYS A 288 2.28 -23.96 -3.38
N ALA A 289 2.35 -25.07 -4.11
CA ALA A 289 3.58 -25.84 -4.25
C ALA A 289 4.66 -25.04 -5.00
N ILE A 290 4.31 -24.33 -6.08
CA ILE A 290 5.23 -23.45 -6.81
C ILE A 290 5.74 -22.32 -5.91
N GLU A 291 4.88 -21.67 -5.13
CA GLU A 291 5.28 -20.62 -4.18
C GLU A 291 6.26 -21.14 -3.13
N ALA A 292 6.07 -22.36 -2.64
CA ALA A 292 7.06 -23.02 -1.81
C ALA A 292 8.38 -23.16 -2.60
N ARG A 293 8.38 -23.72 -3.81
CA ARG A 293 9.61 -23.87 -4.62
C ARG A 293 10.35 -22.55 -4.90
N LEU A 294 9.62 -21.44 -5.07
CA LEU A 294 10.19 -20.09 -5.24
C LEU A 294 10.80 -19.51 -3.96
N THR A 295 10.50 -20.08 -2.79
CA THR A 295 11.11 -19.65 -1.53
C THR A 295 12.58 -20.09 -1.47
N THR A 296 13.48 -19.10 -1.47
CA THR A 296 14.94 -19.25 -1.47
C THR A 296 15.59 -18.56 -0.27
N GLY A 297 16.89 -18.81 -0.04
CA GLY A 297 17.66 -18.22 1.07
C GLY A 297 17.92 -19.17 2.25
N PRO A 298 18.61 -18.71 3.31
CA PRO A 298 18.89 -19.50 4.50
C PRO A 298 17.60 -20.01 5.16
N GLY A 299 17.58 -21.30 5.53
CA GLY A 299 16.40 -21.93 6.14
C GLY A 299 15.24 -22.20 5.16
N ALA A 300 15.40 -21.93 3.86
CA ALA A 300 14.33 -22.10 2.89
C ALA A 300 13.76 -23.52 2.84
N ALA A 301 14.59 -24.57 3.00
CA ALA A 301 14.09 -25.94 2.98
C ALA A 301 13.02 -26.20 4.05
N ALA A 302 13.26 -25.76 5.30
CA ALA A 302 12.29 -25.88 6.38
C ALA A 302 11.03 -25.04 6.11
N LYS A 303 11.22 -23.80 5.64
CA LYS A 303 10.10 -22.91 5.29
C LYS A 303 9.24 -23.46 4.16
N ARG A 304 9.84 -24.09 3.14
CA ARG A 304 9.12 -24.76 2.06
C ARG A 304 8.26 -25.89 2.57
N GLN A 305 8.82 -26.71 3.48
CA GLN A 305 8.06 -27.80 4.08
C GLN A 305 6.89 -27.26 4.91
N GLU A 306 7.12 -26.23 5.74
CA GLU A 306 6.07 -25.57 6.53
C GLU A 306 4.94 -25.02 5.64
N MET A 307 5.27 -24.38 4.51
CA MET A 307 4.28 -23.89 3.55
C MET A 307 3.43 -25.02 2.96
N VAL A 308 4.04 -26.15 2.64
CA VAL A 308 3.36 -27.33 2.09
C VAL A 308 2.46 -27.99 3.14
N ASP A 309 2.97 -28.19 4.35
CA ASP A 309 2.22 -28.77 5.46
C ASP A 309 1.03 -27.89 5.83
N ARG A 310 1.24 -26.57 5.86
CA ARG A 310 0.17 -25.60 6.09
C ARG A 310 -0.89 -25.65 5.01
N ALA A 311 -0.49 -25.64 3.74
CA ALA A 311 -1.44 -25.73 2.62
C ALA A 311 -2.28 -27.02 2.72
N MET A 312 -1.65 -28.15 3.07
CA MET A 312 -2.35 -29.41 3.29
C MET A 312 -3.36 -29.30 4.45
N ALA A 313 -2.94 -28.74 5.59
CA ALA A 313 -3.80 -28.53 6.75
C ALA A 313 -4.96 -27.56 6.48
N GLU A 314 -4.80 -26.61 5.57
CA GLU A 314 -5.87 -25.70 5.11
C GLU A 314 -6.83 -26.36 4.10
N GLY A 315 -6.53 -27.57 3.61
CA GLY A 315 -7.38 -28.33 2.67
C GLY A 315 -6.90 -28.34 1.22
N TYR A 316 -5.75 -27.75 0.91
CA TYR A 316 -5.12 -27.81 -0.42
C TYR A 316 -4.36 -29.13 -0.59
N ILE A 317 -5.13 -30.22 -0.59
CA ILE A 317 -4.69 -31.61 -0.41
C ILE A 317 -3.65 -32.12 -1.41
N LEU A 318 -3.55 -31.52 -2.61
CA LEU A 318 -2.57 -31.95 -3.62
C LEU A 318 -1.23 -31.20 -3.52
N THR A 319 -1.10 -30.23 -2.60
CA THR A 319 0.15 -29.46 -2.44
C THR A 319 1.36 -30.35 -2.13
N PRO A 320 1.28 -31.37 -1.25
CA PRO A 320 2.39 -32.28 -0.99
C PRO A 320 2.83 -33.06 -2.24
N TYR A 321 1.86 -33.58 -3.01
CA TYR A 321 2.15 -34.26 -4.28
C TYR A 321 2.94 -33.36 -5.23
N PHE A 322 2.46 -32.13 -5.47
CA PHE A 322 3.13 -31.21 -6.38
C PHE A 322 4.52 -30.82 -5.86
N SER A 323 4.67 -30.60 -4.56
CA SER A 323 5.97 -30.31 -3.94
C SER A 323 7.00 -31.43 -4.17
N GLU A 324 6.56 -32.70 -4.13
CA GLU A 324 7.39 -33.87 -4.41
C GLU A 324 7.69 -34.05 -5.91
N ALA A 325 6.75 -33.69 -6.78
CA ALA A 325 6.86 -33.90 -8.22
C ALA A 325 7.66 -32.80 -8.94
N LEU A 326 7.54 -31.54 -8.51
CA LEU A 326 8.19 -30.39 -9.14
C LEU A 326 9.74 -30.46 -9.23
N PRO A 327 10.48 -31.09 -8.29
CA PRO A 327 11.92 -31.32 -8.46
C PRO A 327 12.30 -32.11 -9.73
N LYS A 328 11.40 -32.94 -10.28
CA LYS A 328 11.63 -33.60 -11.58
C LYS A 328 11.51 -32.60 -12.73
N TYR A 329 10.48 -31.75 -12.69
CA TYR A 329 10.28 -30.66 -13.64
C TYR A 329 11.47 -29.68 -13.68
N GLU A 330 12.07 -29.39 -12.53
CA GLU A 330 13.24 -28.49 -12.41
C GLU A 330 14.49 -29.05 -13.12
N LYS A 331 14.62 -30.38 -13.22
CA LYS A 331 15.78 -31.07 -13.83
C LYS A 331 15.70 -31.26 -15.34
N GLN A 332 14.57 -30.90 -15.95
CA GLN A 332 14.31 -31.04 -17.38
C GLN A 332 14.06 -29.67 -18.01
N GLU A 333 14.08 -29.55 -19.34
CA GLU A 333 14.11 -28.25 -20.04
C GLU A 333 12.75 -27.78 -20.60
N GLN A 334 11.75 -28.65 -20.70
CA GLN A 334 10.42 -28.31 -21.20
C GLN A 334 9.73 -27.29 -20.30
N SER A 335 8.92 -26.43 -20.93
CA SER A 335 8.06 -25.50 -20.21
C SER A 335 6.92 -26.20 -19.49
N MET A 336 6.38 -25.57 -18.45
CA MET A 336 5.30 -26.16 -17.66
C MET A 336 4.09 -26.50 -18.53
N ARG A 337 3.85 -25.73 -19.60
CA ARG A 337 2.79 -26.00 -20.58
C ARG A 337 2.87 -27.41 -21.19
N PHE A 338 4.07 -27.89 -21.50
CA PHE A 338 4.29 -29.21 -22.11
C PHE A 338 4.46 -30.31 -21.07
N TYR A 339 4.95 -29.96 -19.88
CA TYR A 339 5.13 -30.90 -18.79
C TYR A 339 3.84 -31.18 -17.99
N MET A 340 2.83 -30.30 -18.08
CA MET A 340 1.60 -30.41 -17.29
C MET A 340 0.88 -31.77 -17.41
N PRO A 341 0.72 -32.39 -18.60
CA PRO A 341 0.10 -33.72 -18.69
C PRO A 341 0.83 -34.78 -17.85
N GLU A 342 2.17 -34.85 -17.94
CA GLU A 342 2.98 -35.77 -17.13
C GLU A 342 2.81 -35.50 -15.63
N LEU A 343 2.84 -34.22 -15.25
CA LEU A 343 2.67 -33.80 -13.86
C LEU A 343 1.30 -34.20 -13.30
N ILE A 344 0.23 -34.14 -14.08
CA ILE A 344 -1.11 -34.55 -13.65
C ILE A 344 -1.25 -36.08 -13.68
N GLU A 345 -0.76 -36.76 -14.71
CA GLU A 345 -0.78 -38.22 -14.80
C GLU A 345 -0.12 -38.89 -13.59
N GLY A 346 1.02 -38.33 -13.13
CA GLY A 346 1.78 -38.82 -11.98
C GLY A 346 1.06 -38.81 -10.63
N ILE A 347 -0.11 -38.17 -10.51
CA ILE A 347 -0.94 -38.22 -9.29
C ILE A 347 -1.42 -39.67 -9.10
N ASP A 348 -0.75 -40.43 -8.25
CA ASP A 348 -1.12 -41.80 -7.92
C ASP A 348 -2.26 -41.81 -6.91
N LEU A 349 -3.43 -42.29 -7.33
CA LEU A 349 -4.63 -42.31 -6.49
C LEU A 349 -4.43 -43.11 -5.22
N LYS A 350 -3.77 -44.27 -5.26
CA LYS A 350 -3.60 -45.13 -4.08
C LYS A 350 -2.63 -44.49 -3.08
N LYS A 351 -1.56 -43.89 -3.58
CA LYS A 351 -0.58 -43.20 -2.74
C LYS A 351 -1.21 -41.99 -2.05
N GLU A 352 -1.93 -41.17 -2.80
CA GLU A 352 -2.49 -39.94 -2.27
C GLU A 352 -3.72 -40.21 -1.38
N ASP A 353 -4.57 -41.20 -1.70
CA ASP A 353 -5.63 -41.69 -0.82
C ASP A 353 -5.07 -42.05 0.57
N LYS A 354 -4.03 -42.88 0.60
CA LYS A 354 -3.34 -43.25 1.85
C LYS A 354 -2.69 -42.07 2.59
N ARG A 355 -2.24 -41.04 1.86
CA ARG A 355 -1.69 -39.82 2.48
C ARG A 355 -2.80 -38.99 3.15
N LEU A 356 -3.97 -38.98 2.52
CA LEU A 356 -5.10 -38.15 2.94
C LEU A 356 -5.96 -38.83 4.01
N GLU A 357 -5.87 -40.15 4.15
CA GLU A 357 -6.43 -40.90 5.27
C GLU A 357 -5.97 -40.32 6.63
N GLY A 358 -6.93 -39.84 7.42
CA GLY A 358 -6.68 -39.35 8.78
C GLY A 358 -6.07 -37.96 8.90
N VAL A 359 -5.98 -37.18 7.81
CA VAL A 359 -5.53 -35.79 7.86
C VAL A 359 -6.42 -34.96 8.78
N GLN A 360 -5.80 -34.20 9.68
CA GLN A 360 -6.48 -33.24 10.54
C GLN A 360 -6.39 -31.85 9.94
N PHE A 361 -7.53 -31.31 9.52
CA PHE A 361 -7.60 -29.96 8.97
C PHE A 361 -7.60 -28.91 10.07
N ALA A 362 -6.91 -27.80 9.81
CA ALA A 362 -6.91 -26.65 10.69
C ALA A 362 -8.33 -26.03 10.72
N THR A 363 -8.73 -25.53 11.89
CA THR A 363 -10.04 -24.89 12.12
C THR A 363 -9.95 -23.38 12.30
N VAL A 364 -8.75 -22.86 12.56
CA VAL A 364 -8.49 -21.44 12.80
C VAL A 364 -7.51 -20.93 11.74
N PRO A 365 -7.86 -19.90 10.97
CA PRO A 365 -6.90 -19.29 10.06
C PRO A 365 -5.75 -18.69 10.87
N LEU A 366 -4.51 -18.97 10.46
CA LEU A 366 -3.36 -18.24 10.99
C LEU A 366 -3.48 -16.78 10.53
N VAL A 367 -3.86 -15.90 11.45
CA VAL A 367 -3.90 -14.46 11.22
C VAL A 367 -2.48 -14.02 10.88
N ARG A 368 -2.25 -13.59 9.64
CA ARG A 368 -1.06 -12.80 9.30
C ARG A 368 -1.11 -11.59 10.23
N LYS A 369 -0.25 -11.57 11.25
CA LYS A 369 -0.07 -10.37 12.08
C LYS A 369 0.44 -9.30 11.12
N VAL A 370 -0.45 -8.43 10.65
CA VAL A 370 -0.07 -7.19 9.99
C VAL A 370 0.87 -6.54 10.96
N LYS A 371 2.14 -6.45 10.58
CA LYS A 371 3.17 -5.86 11.42
C LYS A 371 2.64 -4.44 11.71
N PRO A 372 2.30 -4.11 12.97
CA PRO A 372 1.83 -2.77 13.27
C PRO A 372 2.92 -1.81 12.75
N PRO A 373 2.54 -0.66 12.16
CA PRO A 373 3.52 0.27 11.65
C PRO A 373 4.57 0.47 12.74
N PRO A 374 5.88 0.29 12.44
CA PRO A 374 6.90 0.66 13.38
C PRO A 374 6.58 2.11 13.79
N PRO A 375 6.66 2.44 15.09
CA PRO A 375 6.47 3.81 15.52
C PRO A 375 7.32 4.69 14.60
N PRO A 376 6.76 5.82 14.08
CA PRO A 376 7.48 6.65 13.14
C PRO A 376 8.89 6.84 13.67
N PRO A 377 9.93 6.58 12.85
CA PRO A 377 11.31 6.72 13.33
C PRO A 377 11.36 8.09 14.01
N PRO A 378 11.88 8.18 15.26
CA PRO A 378 12.02 9.46 15.92
C PRO A 378 12.66 10.37 14.88
N LYS A 379 11.99 11.49 14.52
CA LYS A 379 12.60 12.47 13.63
C LYS A 379 14.00 12.66 14.17
N GLU A 380 15.02 12.25 13.39
CA GLU A 380 16.38 12.48 13.82
C GLU A 380 16.48 13.99 13.94
N LEU A 381 16.52 14.46 15.19
CA LEU A 381 16.55 15.89 15.47
C LEU A 381 17.68 16.46 14.63
N SER A 382 17.35 17.40 13.77
CA SER A 382 18.33 18.16 13.03
C SER A 382 19.35 18.73 14.00
N ARG A 383 20.55 19.06 13.52
CA ARG A 383 21.59 19.66 14.37
C ARG A 383 21.06 20.88 15.15
N ALA A 384 20.20 21.69 14.53
CA ALA A 384 19.55 22.82 15.16
C ALA A 384 18.55 22.39 16.26
N GLU A 385 17.74 21.35 16.03
CA GLU A 385 16.81 20.84 17.04
C GLU A 385 17.52 20.18 18.24
N LYS A 386 18.67 19.51 18.03
CA LYS A 386 19.51 19.01 19.13
C LYS A 386 20.06 20.15 19.97
N THR A 387 20.57 21.19 19.31
CA THR A 387 21.10 22.39 19.98
C THR A 387 19.99 23.14 20.74
N LEU A 388 18.78 23.17 20.19
CA LEU A 388 17.61 23.74 20.86
C LEU A 388 17.23 22.95 22.12
N GLN A 389 17.27 21.62 22.05
CA GLN A 389 17.02 20.76 23.21
C GLN A 389 18.06 21.01 24.32
N GLU A 390 19.35 21.05 23.97
CA GLU A 390 20.43 21.41 24.91
C GLU A 390 20.19 22.78 25.55
N ALA A 391 19.73 23.77 24.77
CA ALA A 391 19.43 25.11 25.28
C ALA A 391 18.29 25.11 26.33
N GLU A 392 17.22 24.35 26.10
CA GLU A 392 16.09 24.19 27.03
C GLU A 392 16.47 23.38 28.29
N ASP A 393 17.31 22.36 28.15
CA ASP A 393 17.82 21.58 29.28
C ASP A 393 18.68 22.47 30.19
N LEU A 394 19.57 23.29 29.61
CA LEU A 394 20.35 24.30 30.35
C LEU A 394 19.46 25.36 31.00
N LEU A 395 18.38 25.79 30.31
CA LEU A 395 17.41 26.75 30.85
C LEU A 395 16.66 26.19 32.06
N THR A 396 16.32 24.90 32.01
CA THR A 396 15.68 24.15 33.10
C THR A 396 16.64 23.94 34.26
N GLY A 397 17.90 23.62 33.96
CA GLY A 397 19.01 23.53 34.91
C GLY A 397 19.49 24.87 35.48
N ARG A 398 18.83 25.99 35.15
CA ARG A 398 19.17 27.37 35.59
C ARG A 398 20.55 27.87 35.14
N GLN A 399 21.16 27.26 34.12
CA GLN A 399 22.42 27.69 33.52
C GLN A 399 22.15 28.76 32.45
N LEU A 400 21.72 29.96 32.89
CA LEU A 400 21.16 30.99 32.00
C LEU A 400 22.14 31.51 30.94
N ALA A 401 23.44 31.65 31.28
CA ALA A 401 24.45 32.16 30.35
C ALA A 401 24.77 31.17 29.21
N GLU A 402 24.89 29.88 29.55
CA GLU A 402 25.14 28.81 28.58
C GLU A 402 23.91 28.55 27.71
N SER A 403 22.73 28.52 28.33
CA SER A 403 21.45 28.42 27.64
C SER A 403 21.26 29.56 26.62
N ARG A 404 21.59 30.80 26.99
CA ARG A 404 21.53 31.96 26.08
C ARG A 404 22.43 31.76 24.86
N THR A 405 23.65 31.28 25.07
CA THR A 405 24.61 31.02 23.98
C THR A 405 24.05 29.97 23.02
N LYS A 406 23.48 28.88 23.56
CA LYS A 406 22.88 27.81 22.75
C LYS A 406 21.66 28.27 21.96
N PHE A 407 20.77 29.08 22.53
CA PHE A 407 19.66 29.64 21.76
C PHE A 407 20.11 30.58 20.64
N LEU A 408 21.21 31.33 20.82
CA LEU A 408 21.79 32.15 19.75
C LEU A 408 22.43 31.29 18.65
N GLU A 409 23.07 30.17 19.01
CA GLU A 409 23.58 29.19 18.03
C GLU A 409 22.44 28.61 17.18
N VAL A 410 21.29 28.30 17.78
CA VAL A 410 20.10 27.81 17.05
C VAL A 410 19.63 28.80 15.99
N LEU A 411 19.63 30.10 16.31
CA LEU A 411 19.25 31.17 15.37
C LEU A 411 20.24 31.37 14.22
N GLN A 412 21.48 30.88 14.35
CA GLN A 412 22.50 30.93 13.30
C GLN A 412 22.53 29.64 12.47
N ALA A 413 22.11 28.53 13.07
CA ALA A 413 22.23 27.18 12.48
C ALA A 413 20.98 26.73 11.69
N SER A 414 19.91 27.52 11.68
CA SER A 414 18.66 27.21 11.01
C SER A 414 18.08 28.46 10.35
N ASP A 415 17.23 28.26 9.34
CA ASP A 415 16.33 29.31 8.80
C ASP A 415 14.85 28.96 9.08
N ASP A 416 14.60 27.88 9.83
CA ASP A 416 13.25 27.42 10.14
C ASP A 416 12.57 28.36 11.14
N LYS A 417 11.46 28.96 10.70
CA LYS A 417 10.66 29.91 11.50
C LYS A 417 10.15 29.30 12.80
N THR A 418 9.82 28.00 12.81
CA THR A 418 9.28 27.31 14.00
C THR A 418 10.38 27.06 15.04
N VAL A 419 11.57 26.66 14.59
CA VAL A 419 12.77 26.52 15.44
C VAL A 419 13.20 27.88 15.98
N HIS A 420 13.15 28.92 15.15
CA HIS A 420 13.42 30.29 15.57
C HIS A 420 12.42 30.79 16.60
N ALA A 421 11.13 30.52 16.43
CA ALA A 421 10.12 30.90 17.41
C ALA A 421 10.43 30.31 18.79
N LYS A 422 10.81 29.02 18.86
CA LYS A 422 11.24 28.37 20.12
C LYS A 422 12.49 29.01 20.71
N ALA A 423 13.50 29.31 19.89
CA ALA A 423 14.71 29.96 20.36
C ALA A 423 14.46 31.37 20.91
N TYR A 424 13.65 32.19 20.22
CA TYR A 424 13.25 33.51 20.70
C TYR A 424 12.43 33.45 21.99
N TYR A 425 11.55 32.45 22.13
CA TYR A 425 10.78 32.20 23.35
C TYR A 425 11.69 31.86 24.54
N GLY A 426 12.67 30.98 24.34
CA GLY A 426 13.70 30.65 25.32
C GLY A 426 14.50 31.87 25.76
N LEU A 427 15.00 32.66 24.80
CA LEU A 427 15.72 33.91 25.07
C LEU A 427 14.88 34.92 25.85
N ALA A 428 13.58 35.02 25.56
CA ALA A 428 12.68 35.90 26.30
C ALA A 428 12.56 35.49 27.78
N ARG A 429 12.42 34.18 28.05
CA ARG A 429 12.37 33.64 29.41
C ARG A 429 13.67 33.91 30.16
N ILE A 430 14.82 33.86 29.49
CA ILE A 430 16.12 34.22 30.06
C ILE A 430 16.17 35.72 30.38
N ALA A 431 15.77 36.59 29.45
CA ALA A 431 15.78 38.04 29.65
C ALA A 431 14.88 38.47 30.82
N ILE A 432 13.66 37.93 30.91
CA ILE A 432 12.73 38.21 32.01
C ILE A 432 13.33 37.75 33.36
N ARG A 433 13.97 36.57 33.40
CA ARG A 433 14.65 36.07 34.61
C ARG A 433 15.91 36.88 34.96
N GLY A 434 16.57 37.46 33.96
CA GLY A 434 17.74 38.31 34.08
C GLY A 434 17.44 39.77 34.42
N ASN A 435 16.20 40.08 34.80
CA ASN A 435 15.74 41.44 35.13
C ASN A 435 15.82 42.44 33.94
N ASP A 436 15.63 41.95 32.71
CA ASP A 436 15.52 42.76 31.49
C ASP A 436 14.13 42.55 30.84
N PRO A 437 13.07 43.16 31.42
CA PRO A 437 11.70 42.99 30.95
C PRO A 437 11.46 43.59 29.56
N GLU A 438 12.17 44.66 29.20
CA GLU A 438 12.06 45.35 27.91
C GLU A 438 12.59 44.48 26.76
N LEU A 439 13.73 43.80 26.97
CA LEU A 439 14.24 42.81 26.03
C LEU A 439 13.30 41.59 25.98
N GLY A 440 12.82 41.12 27.14
CA GLY A 440 11.86 40.03 27.23
C GLY A 440 10.61 40.28 26.39
N GLU A 441 10.01 41.45 26.50
CA GLU A 441 8.82 41.84 25.74
C GLU A 441 9.06 41.83 24.23
N ARG A 442 10.17 42.41 23.77
CA ARG A 442 10.54 42.43 22.34
C ARG A 442 10.71 41.01 21.78
N LEU A 443 11.37 40.13 22.54
CA LEU A 443 11.61 38.74 22.13
C LEU A 443 10.31 37.91 22.10
N LEU A 444 9.37 38.15 23.02
CA LEU A 444 8.05 37.51 23.00
C LEU A 444 7.19 37.98 21.82
N LYS A 445 7.22 39.29 21.50
CA LYS A 445 6.56 39.81 20.30
C LYS A 445 7.15 39.16 19.04
N LYS A 446 8.48 39.03 18.98
CA LYS A 446 9.16 38.35 17.86
C LYS A 446 8.77 36.87 17.75
N THR A 447 8.65 36.19 18.89
CA THR A 447 8.17 34.80 18.96
C THR A 447 6.79 34.68 18.32
N LEU A 448 5.85 35.57 18.64
CA LEU A 448 4.49 35.57 18.09
C LEU A 448 4.44 35.86 16.58
N GLU A 449 5.30 36.76 16.08
CA GLU A 449 5.42 37.06 14.63
C GLU A 449 5.85 35.83 13.81
N LEU A 450 6.64 34.93 14.41
CA LEU A 450 7.18 33.75 13.73
C LEU A 450 6.22 32.56 13.69
N GLY A 451 5.04 32.68 14.31
CA GLY A 451 4.03 31.61 14.33
C GLY A 451 4.43 30.43 15.21
N PRO A 452 4.53 30.62 16.55
CA PRO A 452 4.96 29.58 17.48
C PRO A 452 3.89 28.49 17.61
N GLU A 453 4.31 27.31 18.07
CA GLU A 453 3.39 26.23 18.41
C GLU A 453 2.37 26.68 19.48
N PRO A 454 1.15 26.11 19.51
CA PRO A 454 0.09 26.58 20.40
C PRO A 454 0.46 26.71 21.90
N PRO A 455 1.26 25.80 22.51
CA PRO A 455 1.70 25.97 23.88
C PRO A 455 2.59 27.21 24.10
N ASP A 456 3.58 27.42 23.22
CA ASP A 456 4.51 28.55 23.29
C ASP A 456 3.81 29.87 22.95
N LYS A 457 2.86 29.84 22.02
CA LYS A 457 1.97 30.98 21.71
C LYS A 457 1.18 31.40 22.95
N CYS A 458 0.55 30.43 23.62
CA CYS A 458 -0.24 30.67 24.83
C CYS A 458 0.63 31.29 25.93
N TRP A 459 1.80 30.70 26.22
CA TRP A 459 2.70 31.23 27.25
C TRP A 459 3.31 32.58 26.89
N SER A 460 3.65 32.81 25.63
CA SER A 460 4.16 34.12 25.18
C SER A 460 3.15 35.23 25.45
N LEU A 461 1.87 34.98 25.18
CA LEU A 461 0.78 35.90 25.50
C LEU A 461 0.61 36.09 27.01
N VAL A 462 0.72 35.02 27.81
CA VAL A 462 0.67 35.11 29.27
C VAL A 462 1.81 35.98 29.83
N TYR A 463 3.05 35.78 29.35
CA TYR A 463 4.18 36.59 29.80
C TYR A 463 4.05 38.06 29.39
N LEU A 464 3.59 38.35 28.17
CA LEU A 464 3.30 39.71 27.74
C LEU A 464 2.22 40.36 28.62
N GLY A 465 1.17 39.62 28.97
CA GLY A 465 0.14 40.08 29.91
C GLY A 465 0.73 40.44 31.28
N ARG A 466 1.62 39.60 31.81
CA ARG A 466 2.26 39.83 33.12
C ARG A 466 3.19 41.05 33.10
N LEU A 467 3.95 41.22 32.02
CA LEU A 467 4.81 42.39 31.85
C LEU A 467 3.98 43.68 31.77
N ALA A 468 2.86 43.65 31.03
CA ALA A 468 1.92 44.76 30.96
C ALA A 468 1.26 45.08 32.31
N ASP A 469 0.88 44.08 33.10
CA ASP A 469 0.37 44.29 34.46
C ASP A 469 1.42 44.97 35.36
N ILE A 470 2.67 44.51 35.32
CA ILE A 470 3.79 45.11 36.08
C ILE A 470 4.02 46.57 35.64
N ALA A 471 3.89 46.86 34.35
CA ALA A 471 3.99 48.20 33.79
C ALA A 471 2.78 49.11 34.08
N GLY A 472 1.73 48.60 34.73
CA GLY A 472 0.50 49.35 35.03
C GLY A 472 -0.47 49.46 33.85
N GLU A 473 -0.25 48.72 32.75
CA GLU A 473 -1.05 48.74 31.53
C GLU A 473 -2.20 47.72 31.58
N ALA A 474 -3.10 47.85 32.56
CA ALA A 474 -4.13 46.85 32.86
C ALA A 474 -5.05 46.50 31.66
N SER A 475 -5.34 47.47 30.79
CA SER A 475 -6.16 47.23 29.59
C SER A 475 -5.42 46.37 28.55
N GLN A 476 -4.12 46.59 28.39
CA GLN A 476 -3.29 45.85 27.45
C GLN A 476 -3.01 44.44 27.98
N ALA A 477 -2.78 44.30 29.30
CA ALA A 477 -2.65 43.01 29.96
C ALA A 477 -3.89 42.11 29.75
N ALA A 478 -5.09 42.68 29.91
CA ALA A 478 -6.34 41.95 29.72
C ALA A 478 -6.49 41.39 28.29
N LYS A 479 -6.08 42.16 27.27
CA LYS A 479 -6.11 41.69 25.86
C LYS A 479 -5.19 40.48 25.65
N TYR A 480 -3.99 40.52 26.22
CA TYR A 480 -3.05 39.41 26.11
C TYR A 480 -3.56 38.14 26.79
N TYR A 481 -4.15 38.26 27.99
CA TYR A 481 -4.73 37.10 28.67
C TYR A 481 -5.95 36.52 27.93
N GLN A 482 -6.84 37.35 27.40
CA GLN A 482 -7.96 36.88 26.57
C GLN A 482 -7.45 36.15 25.31
N ALA A 483 -6.44 36.71 24.65
CA ALA A 483 -5.81 36.07 23.49
C ALA A 483 -5.16 34.72 23.86
N ALA A 484 -4.56 34.60 25.06
CA ALA A 484 -3.98 33.35 25.53
C ALA A 484 -5.03 32.24 25.74
N LEU A 485 -6.23 32.60 26.22
CA LEU A 485 -7.35 31.67 26.39
C LEU A 485 -7.94 31.20 25.06
N ALA A 486 -7.93 32.06 24.05
CA ALA A 486 -8.44 31.75 22.71
C ALA A 486 -7.50 30.88 21.86
N VAL A 487 -6.30 30.53 22.34
CA VAL A 487 -5.36 29.68 21.59
C VAL A 487 -5.80 28.23 21.63
N GLU A 488 -6.36 27.71 20.54
CA GLU A 488 -6.67 26.28 20.36
C GLU A 488 -5.40 25.43 20.47
N GLY A 489 -5.41 24.39 21.32
CA GLY A 489 -4.21 23.59 21.63
C GLY A 489 -3.21 24.24 22.59
N GLY A 490 -3.54 25.37 23.20
CA GLY A 490 -2.70 26.06 24.19
C GLY A 490 -2.46 25.27 25.49
N SER A 491 -1.43 25.67 26.25
CA SER A 491 -1.08 25.05 27.52
C SER A 491 -2.18 25.22 28.57
N GLU A 492 -2.64 24.13 29.20
CA GLU A 492 -3.64 24.14 30.27
C GLU A 492 -3.24 25.07 31.43
N LYS A 493 -2.02 24.90 31.97
CA LYS A 493 -1.44 25.79 32.99
C LYS A 493 -1.31 27.24 32.51
N GLY A 494 -1.02 27.45 31.22
CA GLY A 494 -0.96 28.78 30.62
C GLY A 494 -2.34 29.46 30.65
N ARG A 495 -3.39 28.73 30.30
CA ARG A 495 -4.78 29.20 30.36
C ARG A 495 -5.22 29.50 31.80
N GLU A 496 -4.96 28.61 32.75
CA GLU A 496 -5.22 28.87 34.17
C GLU A 496 -4.51 30.15 34.66
N THR A 497 -3.26 30.35 34.24
CA THR A 497 -2.49 31.55 34.57
C THR A 497 -3.09 32.80 33.91
N ALA A 498 -3.59 32.71 32.68
CA ALA A 498 -4.28 33.81 32.01
C ALA A 498 -5.60 34.19 32.72
N GLU A 499 -6.39 33.20 33.18
CA GLU A 499 -7.61 33.45 33.96
C GLU A 499 -7.32 34.19 35.28
N ARG A 500 -6.25 33.80 35.96
CA ARG A 500 -5.75 34.48 37.16
C ARG A 500 -5.31 35.93 36.86
N GLY A 501 -4.62 36.13 35.74
CA GLY A 501 -4.25 37.46 35.25
C GLY A 501 -5.46 38.36 34.99
N LEU A 502 -6.53 37.82 34.38
CA LEU A 502 -7.79 38.56 34.17
C LEU A 502 -8.47 38.98 35.48
N LYS A 503 -8.29 38.21 36.55
CA LYS A 503 -8.75 38.56 37.90
C LYS A 503 -7.88 39.61 38.59
N GLY A 504 -6.83 40.10 37.92
CA GLY A 504 -5.95 41.17 38.41
C GLY A 504 -4.88 40.70 39.40
N GLU A 505 -4.61 39.39 39.46
CA GLU A 505 -3.71 38.80 40.45
C GLU A 505 -2.25 39.25 40.30
N PHE A 506 -1.83 39.67 39.11
CA PHE A 506 -0.44 40.08 38.83
C PHE A 506 -0.23 41.60 38.81
N ARG A 507 -1.25 42.39 39.13
CA ARG A 507 -1.14 43.86 39.19
C ARG A 507 -0.35 44.30 40.43
N PRO A 508 0.47 45.37 40.34
CA PRO A 508 1.08 45.98 41.51
C PRO A 508 0.00 46.41 42.51
N GLY A 509 -0.12 45.68 43.64
CA GLY A 509 -1.15 45.89 44.67
C GLY A 509 -2.37 44.95 44.63
N GLY A 510 -2.38 43.91 43.79
CA GLY A 510 -3.44 42.89 43.73
C GLY A 510 -3.43 41.90 44.90
N ALA A 511 -4.63 41.37 45.19
CA ALA A 511 -5.13 40.45 46.23
C ALA A 511 -4.25 39.31 46.85
N GLY A 512 -2.93 39.47 47.00
CA GLY A 512 -2.02 38.48 47.61
C GLY A 512 -1.22 38.99 48.81
N ASN A 513 -1.50 40.20 49.32
CA ASN A 513 -0.90 40.72 50.55
C ASN A 513 -1.96 40.82 51.67
N LYS A 514 -2.38 39.65 52.16
CA LYS A 514 -2.94 39.42 53.51
C LYS A 514 -2.68 37.97 53.91
#